data_AF-A0A848XDF0-F1
#
_entry.id   AF-A0A848XDF0-F1
#
_cell.length_a   1.000
_cell.length_b   1.000
_cell.length_c   1.000
_cell.angle_alpha   90.00
_cell.angle_beta   90.00
_cell.angle_gamma   90.00
#
_symmetry.space_group_name_H-M   'P 1'
#
loop_
_entity.id
_entity.type
_entity.pdbx_description
1 polymer ?
#
loop_
_entity_poly.entity_id
_entity_poly.type
_entity_poly.pdbx_seq_one_letter_code
_entity_poly.pdbx_strand_id
1 'polypeptide(L)'
;MILHLYFARRFLVTFIGVFAAFFVMLGLVDMLEQVRRFDSDAVSFGAIMTLTLLNVPEGLYRILPLAVILSGVALFISMGRSSEMVIAKAAGRAALTAVLAPVLVAALIGCVGVAVLNPLVAATSKQYDVLAGRYLDRAASVSSISREGLWLRQGDKDGQTVIRAARAGLDGTELSGVSFLSFDQDGLPAQRIEAARARLTPGAWEVEDAKLWPLQDSDNPERDAHEYQTLSIATNLTQNQIVDSFGIPSAIPIWELPGFIARLERAGFSARQHRVWFQMEMALPLLLAAMVLVSASFTMRPARFGRTGLMVVYALLLGFSLYFIRNFAQILGENGQIPIFLAAWGPPVAAALLPLGLLLHQEDG
;
A
#
# COMPACT_ATOMS: atom_id res chain seq x y z
N MET A 1 -5.53 36.06 -12.12
CA MET A 1 -6.26 34.94 -11.48
C MET A 1 -7.11 34.13 -12.45
N ILE A 2 -7.86 34.75 -13.37
CA ILE A 2 -8.75 34.06 -14.32
C ILE A 2 -8.04 32.96 -15.13
N LEU A 3 -6.83 33.22 -15.66
CA LEU A 3 -6.06 32.25 -16.45
C LEU A 3 -5.64 31.00 -15.65
N HIS A 4 -5.25 31.18 -14.38
CA HIS A 4 -4.86 30.06 -13.51
C HIS A 4 -6.06 29.15 -13.19
N LEU A 5 -7.21 29.75 -12.88
CA LEU A 5 -8.46 29.02 -12.65
C LEU A 5 -8.91 28.28 -13.92
N TYR A 6 -8.72 28.87 -15.09
CA TYR A 6 -9.02 28.24 -16.37
C TYR A 6 -8.16 26.97 -16.59
N PHE A 7 -6.82 27.06 -16.44
CA PHE A 7 -5.94 25.89 -16.59
C PHE A 7 -6.15 24.84 -15.50
N ALA A 8 -6.38 25.26 -14.25
CA ALA A 8 -6.71 24.36 -13.15
C ALA A 8 -7.99 23.58 -13.42
N ARG A 9 -9.07 24.26 -13.83
CA ARG A 9 -10.35 23.62 -14.16
C ARG A 9 -10.19 22.67 -15.34
N ARG A 10 -9.48 23.08 -16.39
CA ARG A 10 -9.28 22.23 -17.57
C ARG A 10 -8.49 20.97 -17.22
N PHE A 11 -7.41 21.11 -16.45
CA PHE A 11 -6.64 19.96 -15.94
C PHE A 11 -7.53 19.03 -15.13
N LEU A 12 -8.31 19.55 -14.18
CA LEU A 12 -9.19 18.76 -13.33
C LEU A 12 -10.25 18.00 -14.14
N VAL A 13 -10.88 18.65 -15.13
CA VAL A 13 -11.85 18.01 -16.03
C VAL A 13 -11.20 16.90 -16.84
N THR A 14 -10.00 17.15 -17.40
CA THR A 14 -9.24 16.13 -18.12
C THR A 14 -8.87 14.96 -17.21
N PHE A 15 -8.44 15.25 -15.98
CA PHE A 15 -8.14 14.23 -14.97
C PHE A 15 -9.35 13.37 -14.62
N ILE A 16 -10.50 13.98 -14.34
CA ILE A 16 -11.74 13.24 -14.05
C ILE A 16 -12.12 12.34 -15.24
N GLY A 17 -11.99 12.83 -16.48
CA GLY A 17 -12.26 12.02 -17.67
C GLY A 17 -11.33 10.82 -17.81
N VAL A 18 -10.01 11.04 -17.64
CA VAL A 18 -9.00 9.96 -17.69
C VAL A 18 -9.21 8.96 -16.54
N PHE A 19 -9.46 9.45 -15.33
CA PHE A 19 -9.69 8.64 -14.15
C PHE A 19 -10.96 7.78 -14.28
N ALA A 20 -12.06 8.35 -14.82
CA ALA A 20 -13.28 7.61 -15.11
C ALA A 20 -13.06 6.53 -16.19
N ALA A 21 -12.27 6.81 -17.22
CA ALA A 21 -11.91 5.81 -18.23
C ALA A 21 -11.13 4.63 -17.61
N PHE A 22 -10.17 4.92 -16.73
CA PHE A 22 -9.45 3.89 -15.98
C PHE A 22 -10.34 3.11 -15.01
N PHE A 23 -11.30 3.78 -14.34
CA PHE A 23 -12.26 3.12 -13.47
C PHE A 23 -13.07 2.06 -14.23
N VAL A 24 -13.60 2.43 -15.39
CA VAL A 24 -14.36 1.50 -16.25
C VAL A 24 -13.47 0.38 -16.77
N MET A 25 -12.28 0.71 -17.28
CA MET A 25 -11.34 -0.29 -17.82
C MET A 25 -10.91 -1.29 -16.75
N LEU A 26 -10.47 -0.83 -15.59
CA LEU A 26 -10.05 -1.69 -14.48
C LEU A 26 -11.22 -2.48 -13.93
N GLY A 27 -12.40 -1.87 -13.80
CA GLY A 27 -13.60 -2.58 -13.36
C GLY A 27 -13.96 -3.74 -14.28
N LEU A 28 -13.85 -3.57 -15.59
CA LEU A 28 -14.10 -4.67 -16.54
C LEU A 28 -13.04 -5.77 -16.44
N VAL A 29 -11.76 -5.39 -16.35
CA VAL A 29 -10.66 -6.38 -16.24
C VAL A 29 -10.77 -7.16 -14.93
N ASP A 30 -10.98 -6.47 -13.82
CA ASP A 30 -11.10 -7.09 -12.49
C ASP A 30 -12.35 -7.97 -12.39
N MET A 31 -13.47 -7.55 -12.97
CA MET A 31 -14.67 -8.38 -13.06
C MET A 31 -14.41 -9.69 -13.80
N LEU A 32 -13.67 -9.67 -14.91
CA LEU A 32 -13.28 -10.89 -15.63
C LEU A 32 -12.35 -11.76 -14.78
N GLU A 33 -11.45 -11.17 -14.00
CA GLU A 33 -10.60 -11.90 -13.07
C GLU A 33 -11.42 -12.56 -11.96
N GLN A 34 -12.42 -11.88 -11.42
CA GLN A 34 -13.31 -12.42 -10.40
C GLN A 34 -14.20 -13.55 -10.92
N VAL A 35 -14.76 -13.43 -12.13
CA VAL A 35 -15.50 -14.52 -12.78
C VAL A 35 -14.60 -15.75 -12.97
N ARG A 36 -13.30 -15.57 -13.23
CA ARG A 36 -12.35 -16.68 -13.35
C ARG A 36 -11.95 -17.27 -12.00
N ARG A 37 -11.88 -16.43 -10.96
CA ARG A 37 -11.45 -16.80 -9.62
C ARG A 37 -12.54 -17.53 -8.82
N PHE A 38 -13.78 -17.13 -9.01
CA PHE A 38 -14.94 -17.69 -8.33
C PHE A 38 -15.78 -18.47 -9.34
N ASP A 39 -15.97 -19.76 -9.10
CA ASP A 39 -16.79 -20.61 -9.96
C ASP A 39 -18.20 -20.00 -10.12
N SER A 40 -18.65 -19.83 -11.36
CA SER A 40 -19.84 -19.04 -11.69
C SER A 40 -21.13 -19.65 -11.14
N ASP A 41 -21.13 -20.94 -10.84
CA ASP A 41 -22.30 -21.65 -10.30
C ASP A 41 -22.44 -21.45 -8.78
N ALA A 42 -21.36 -21.10 -8.08
CA ALA A 42 -21.34 -20.92 -6.63
C ALA A 42 -21.60 -19.47 -6.18
N VAL A 43 -21.36 -18.48 -7.06
CA VAL A 43 -21.38 -17.05 -6.70
C VAL A 43 -22.25 -16.26 -7.70
N SER A 44 -23.22 -15.50 -7.19
CA SER A 44 -24.11 -14.70 -8.03
C SER A 44 -23.38 -13.55 -8.73
N PHE A 45 -23.87 -13.13 -9.90
CA PHE A 45 -23.34 -11.99 -10.63
C PHE A 45 -23.26 -10.70 -9.79
N GLY A 46 -24.28 -10.45 -8.94
CA GLY A 46 -24.29 -9.29 -8.05
C GLY A 46 -23.18 -9.33 -7.00
N ALA A 47 -22.81 -10.52 -6.52
CA ALA A 47 -21.67 -10.70 -5.62
C ALA A 47 -20.34 -10.43 -6.32
N ILE A 48 -20.17 -10.90 -7.55
CA ILE A 48 -18.99 -10.58 -8.39
C ILE A 48 -18.90 -9.07 -8.61
N MET A 49 -20.00 -8.39 -8.97
CA MET A 49 -20.00 -6.94 -9.13
C MET A 49 -19.60 -6.22 -7.84
N THR A 50 -20.10 -6.70 -6.68
CA THR A 50 -19.76 -6.11 -5.37
C THR A 50 -18.28 -6.27 -5.05
N LEU A 51 -17.74 -7.48 -5.21
CA LEU A 51 -16.31 -7.73 -5.05
C LEU A 51 -15.48 -6.86 -6.00
N THR A 52 -15.92 -6.66 -7.24
CA THR A 52 -15.25 -5.79 -8.22
C THR A 52 -15.20 -4.35 -7.74
N LEU A 53 -16.35 -3.80 -7.32
CA LEU A 53 -16.42 -2.44 -6.81
C LEU A 53 -15.61 -2.21 -5.53
N LEU A 54 -15.39 -3.25 -4.72
CA LEU A 54 -14.53 -3.20 -3.54
C LEU A 54 -13.03 -3.23 -3.90
N ASN A 55 -12.63 -3.92 -4.97
CA ASN A 55 -11.23 -4.06 -5.36
C ASN A 55 -10.73 -2.91 -6.27
N VAL A 56 -11.59 -2.37 -7.13
CA VAL A 56 -11.24 -1.31 -8.09
C VAL A 56 -10.59 -0.06 -7.46
N PRO A 57 -11.02 0.44 -6.28
CA PRO A 57 -10.38 1.57 -5.62
C PRO A 57 -8.87 1.37 -5.40
N GLU A 58 -8.45 0.16 -5.01
CA GLU A 58 -7.03 -0.16 -4.79
C GLU A 58 -6.24 -0.07 -6.10
N GLY A 59 -6.79 -0.65 -7.17
CA GLY A 59 -6.22 -0.56 -8.51
C GLY A 59 -6.07 0.88 -8.99
N LEU A 60 -7.13 1.68 -8.85
CA LEU A 60 -7.12 3.11 -9.19
C LEU A 60 -6.09 3.91 -8.40
N TYR A 61 -5.98 3.63 -7.09
CA TYR A 61 -5.02 4.30 -6.22
C TYR A 61 -3.58 4.04 -6.65
N ARG A 62 -3.28 2.79 -7.04
CA ARG A 62 -1.95 2.38 -7.51
C ARG A 62 -1.57 3.06 -8.83
N ILE A 63 -2.52 3.28 -9.74
CA ILE A 63 -2.26 3.91 -11.05
C ILE A 63 -2.47 5.43 -11.07
N LEU A 64 -2.70 6.06 -9.93
CA LEU A 64 -2.96 7.50 -9.82
C LEU A 64 -1.86 8.37 -10.46
N PRO A 65 -0.55 8.07 -10.28
CA PRO A 65 0.51 8.79 -11.00
C PRO A 65 0.41 8.69 -12.52
N LEU A 66 -0.01 7.52 -13.04
CA LEU A 66 -0.21 7.29 -14.47
C LEU A 66 -1.42 8.09 -15.01
N ALA A 67 -2.51 8.14 -14.24
CA ALA A 67 -3.67 8.96 -14.61
C ALA A 67 -3.30 10.45 -14.67
N VAL A 68 -2.49 10.94 -13.72
CA VAL A 68 -2.04 12.34 -13.66
C VAL A 68 -1.13 12.69 -14.85
N ILE A 69 -0.13 11.86 -15.18
CA ILE A 69 0.75 12.16 -16.32
C ILE A 69 -0.02 12.15 -17.65
N LEU A 70 -0.94 11.20 -17.85
CA LEU A 70 -1.78 11.14 -19.04
C LEU A 70 -2.70 12.37 -19.15
N SER A 71 -3.24 12.82 -18.03
CA SER A 71 -4.06 14.03 -17.96
C SER A 71 -3.26 15.29 -18.31
N GLY A 72 -2.03 15.39 -17.81
CA GLY A 72 -1.11 16.47 -18.17
C GLY A 72 -0.76 16.46 -19.65
N VAL A 73 -0.40 15.29 -20.20
CA VAL A 73 -0.12 15.12 -21.64
C VAL A 73 -1.33 15.55 -22.49
N ALA A 74 -2.52 15.06 -22.15
CA ALA A 74 -3.74 15.40 -22.87
C ALA A 74 -4.06 16.89 -22.80
N LEU A 75 -3.90 17.52 -21.62
CA LEU A 75 -4.08 18.96 -21.44
C LEU A 75 -3.12 19.76 -22.34
N PHE A 76 -1.81 19.53 -22.23
CA PHE A 76 -0.81 20.33 -22.91
C PHE A 76 -0.87 20.16 -24.43
N ILE A 77 -1.18 18.96 -24.92
CA ILE A 77 -1.46 18.73 -26.36
C ILE A 77 -2.69 19.52 -26.79
N SER A 78 -3.76 19.48 -26.00
CA SER A 78 -5.00 20.21 -26.31
C SER A 78 -4.74 21.71 -26.40
N MET A 79 -3.99 22.28 -25.44
CA MET A 79 -3.59 23.69 -25.43
C MET A 79 -2.64 24.07 -26.57
N GLY A 80 -1.74 23.15 -26.95
CA GLY A 80 -0.84 23.34 -28.09
C GLY A 80 -1.57 23.33 -29.43
N ARG A 81 -2.66 22.56 -29.54
CA ARG A 81 -3.53 22.50 -30.74
C ARG A 81 -4.46 23.71 -30.86
N SER A 82 -5.03 24.18 -29.75
CA SER A 82 -5.90 25.37 -29.74
C SER A 82 -5.12 26.70 -29.75
N SER A 83 -3.79 26.67 -29.88
CA SER A 83 -2.89 27.83 -29.83
C SER A 83 -2.98 28.66 -28.54
N GLU A 84 -3.62 28.16 -27.49
CA GLU A 84 -3.75 28.86 -26.21
C GLU A 84 -2.40 29.10 -25.54
N MET A 85 -1.47 28.14 -25.66
CA MET A 85 -0.12 28.29 -25.13
C MET A 85 0.66 29.39 -25.86
N VAL A 86 0.42 29.54 -27.17
CA VAL A 86 1.04 30.58 -27.99
C VAL A 86 0.45 31.95 -27.61
N ILE A 87 -0.87 32.04 -27.45
CA ILE A 87 -1.56 33.27 -27.05
C ILE A 87 -1.12 33.71 -25.65
N ALA A 88 -1.03 32.78 -24.70
CA ALA A 88 -0.57 33.09 -23.34
C ALA A 88 0.85 33.68 -23.33
N LYS A 89 1.77 33.07 -24.10
CA LYS A 89 3.14 33.59 -24.29
C LYS A 89 3.15 34.97 -24.95
N ALA A 90 2.36 35.16 -26.01
CA ALA A 90 2.25 36.44 -26.72
C ALA A 90 1.68 37.57 -25.85
N ALA A 91 0.84 37.23 -24.86
CA ALA A 91 0.31 38.16 -23.87
C ALA A 91 1.31 38.48 -22.71
N GLY A 92 2.58 38.11 -22.85
CA GLY A 92 3.64 38.39 -21.88
C GLY A 92 3.61 37.50 -20.63
N ARG A 93 2.91 36.36 -20.67
CA ARG A 93 2.92 35.38 -19.56
C ARG A 93 3.99 34.32 -19.80
N ALA A 94 4.82 34.09 -18.79
CA ALA A 94 5.78 32.98 -18.80
C ALA A 94 5.03 31.65 -18.96
N ALA A 95 5.60 30.72 -19.74
CA ALA A 95 5.01 29.40 -19.98
C ALA A 95 4.85 28.62 -18.67
N LEU A 96 5.78 28.81 -17.73
CA LEU A 96 5.71 28.26 -16.38
C LEU A 96 4.42 28.63 -15.64
N THR A 97 3.83 29.81 -15.90
CA THR A 97 2.57 30.19 -15.24
C THR A 97 1.39 29.32 -15.66
N ALA A 98 1.43 28.74 -16.87
CA ALA A 98 0.44 27.80 -17.35
C ALA A 98 0.60 26.40 -16.75
N VAL A 99 1.82 26.04 -16.34
CA VAL A 99 2.16 24.74 -15.71
C VAL A 99 1.85 24.76 -14.21
N LEU A 100 2.07 25.89 -13.54
CA LEU A 100 1.90 26.02 -12.09
C LEU A 100 0.50 25.63 -11.61
N ALA A 101 -0.55 26.04 -12.34
CA ALA A 101 -1.93 25.73 -11.95
C ALA A 101 -2.24 24.21 -12.00
N PRO A 102 -1.99 23.49 -13.12
CA PRO A 102 -2.06 22.03 -13.15
C PRO A 102 -1.21 21.32 -12.10
N VAL A 103 0.00 21.81 -11.82
CA VAL A 103 0.89 21.23 -10.79
C VAL A 103 0.26 21.33 -9.39
N LEU A 104 -0.29 22.50 -9.04
CA LEU A 104 -0.98 22.70 -7.76
C LEU A 104 -2.23 21.82 -7.64
N VAL A 105 -2.99 21.66 -8.73
CA VAL A 105 -4.15 20.75 -8.74
C VAL A 105 -3.72 19.30 -8.58
N ALA A 106 -2.64 18.86 -9.22
CA ALA A 106 -2.11 17.51 -9.05
C ALA A 106 -1.60 17.25 -7.62
N ALA A 107 -0.92 18.23 -7.01
CA ALA A 107 -0.54 18.15 -5.60
C ALA A 107 -1.79 18.04 -4.70
N LEU A 108 -2.82 18.84 -4.95
CA LEU A 108 -4.09 18.77 -4.21
C LEU A 108 -4.78 17.42 -4.38
N ILE A 109 -4.82 16.88 -5.60
CA ILE A 109 -5.32 15.52 -5.87
C ILE A 109 -4.54 14.50 -5.06
N GLY A 110 -3.22 14.65 -4.92
CA GLY A 110 -2.40 13.79 -4.08
C GLY A 110 -2.76 13.91 -2.61
N CYS A 111 -2.93 15.13 -2.08
CA CYS A 111 -3.36 15.34 -0.71
C CYS A 111 -4.73 14.71 -0.44
N VAL A 112 -5.69 14.88 -1.36
CA VAL A 112 -7.01 14.23 -1.28
C VAL A 112 -6.89 12.72 -1.41
N GLY A 113 -6.00 12.23 -2.27
CA GLY A 113 -5.70 10.82 -2.44
C GLY A 113 -5.26 10.19 -1.12
N VAL A 114 -4.29 10.80 -0.45
CA VAL A 114 -3.82 10.35 0.86
C VAL A 114 -4.90 10.51 1.93
N ALA A 115 -5.56 11.67 2.00
CA ALA A 115 -6.50 11.97 3.08
C ALA A 115 -7.81 11.17 3.01
N VAL A 116 -8.27 10.84 1.79
CA VAL A 116 -9.60 10.28 1.54
C VAL A 116 -9.53 8.95 0.79
N LEU A 117 -8.81 8.88 -0.34
CA LEU A 117 -8.77 7.63 -1.13
C LEU A 117 -8.01 6.52 -0.40
N ASN A 118 -6.94 6.82 0.33
CA ASN A 118 -6.21 5.80 1.07
C ASN A 118 -7.06 5.14 2.18
N PRO A 119 -7.73 5.88 3.09
CA PRO A 119 -8.68 5.28 4.03
C PRO A 119 -9.82 4.52 3.35
N LEU A 120 -10.31 5.02 2.22
CA LEU A 120 -11.33 4.33 1.42
C LEU A 120 -10.80 2.98 0.91
N VAL A 121 -9.61 2.95 0.33
CA VAL A 121 -8.94 1.73 -0.15
C VAL A 121 -8.74 0.74 0.99
N ALA A 122 -8.21 1.18 2.13
CA ALA A 122 -8.04 0.33 3.31
C ALA A 122 -9.37 -0.32 3.75
N ALA A 123 -10.45 0.47 3.78
CA ALA A 123 -11.77 -0.02 4.14
C ALA A 123 -12.37 -0.98 3.10
N THR A 124 -12.21 -0.69 1.80
CA THR A 124 -12.77 -1.52 0.72
C THR A 124 -11.99 -2.81 0.53
N SER A 125 -10.65 -2.79 0.60
CA SER A 125 -9.82 -4.00 0.55
C SER A 125 -10.10 -4.92 1.74
N LYS A 126 -10.27 -4.37 2.95
CA LYS A 126 -10.69 -5.18 4.12
C LYS A 126 -12.04 -5.85 3.91
N GLN A 127 -13.02 -5.12 3.37
CA GLN A 127 -14.34 -5.69 3.06
C GLN A 127 -14.27 -6.74 1.93
N TYR A 128 -13.42 -6.50 0.92
CA TYR A 128 -13.14 -7.44 -0.14
C TYR A 128 -12.61 -8.75 0.43
N ASP A 129 -11.58 -8.71 1.28
CA ASP A 129 -10.96 -9.90 1.84
C ASP A 129 -11.96 -10.73 2.67
N VAL A 130 -12.77 -10.08 3.50
CA VAL A 130 -13.82 -10.75 4.29
C VAL A 130 -14.85 -11.41 3.38
N LEU A 131 -15.31 -10.72 2.33
CA LEU A 131 -16.37 -11.22 1.46
C LEU A 131 -15.84 -12.32 0.53
N ALA A 132 -14.65 -12.14 -0.04
CA ALA A 132 -13.96 -13.12 -0.87
C ALA A 132 -13.67 -14.40 -0.08
N GLY A 133 -13.21 -14.27 1.18
CA GLY A 133 -12.97 -15.40 2.08
C GLY A 133 -14.23 -16.24 2.29
N ARG A 134 -15.38 -15.60 2.56
CA ARG A 134 -16.67 -16.32 2.72
C ARG A 134 -17.09 -17.10 1.48
N TYR A 135 -16.84 -16.58 0.28
CA TYR A 135 -17.17 -17.28 -0.96
C TYR A 135 -16.20 -18.43 -1.24
N LEU A 136 -14.91 -18.27 -0.89
CA LEU A 136 -13.90 -19.33 -1.00
C LEU A 136 -14.14 -20.44 0.04
N ASP A 137 -14.45 -20.13 1.29
CA ASP A 137 -14.74 -21.11 2.34
C ASP A 137 -16.05 -21.87 2.07
N ARG A 138 -17.04 -21.22 1.43
CA ARG A 138 -18.27 -21.90 0.98
C ARG A 138 -18.01 -22.82 -0.22
N ALA A 139 -16.99 -22.53 -1.04
CA ALA A 139 -16.52 -23.40 -2.12
C ALA A 139 -15.51 -24.47 -1.65
N ALA A 140 -14.86 -24.27 -0.50
CA ALA A 140 -13.83 -25.14 0.05
C ALA A 140 -14.09 -25.41 1.55
N SER A 141 -14.73 -26.54 1.83
CA SER A 141 -14.56 -27.29 3.09
C SER A 141 -13.12 -27.81 3.28
N VAL A 142 -12.10 -27.11 2.78
CA VAL A 142 -10.68 -27.46 2.82
C VAL A 142 -9.80 -26.18 2.78
N SER A 143 -9.31 -25.78 3.96
CA SER A 143 -7.98 -25.19 4.21
C SER A 143 -7.51 -23.96 3.39
N SER A 144 -7.34 -22.82 4.06
CA SER A 144 -6.37 -21.76 3.69
C SER A 144 -5.50 -21.50 4.93
N ILE A 145 -4.17 -21.71 5.03
CA ILE A 145 -2.94 -21.56 4.23
C ILE A 145 -2.43 -20.11 4.13
N SER A 146 -1.61 -19.74 5.12
CA SER A 146 -0.29 -19.13 4.89
C SER A 146 0.74 -20.28 4.83
N ARG A 147 1.69 -20.29 3.88
CA ARG A 147 2.68 -21.38 3.73
C ARG A 147 3.79 -21.31 4.78
N GLU A 148 3.98 -20.17 5.44
CA GLU A 148 5.05 -19.93 6.42
C GLU A 148 4.61 -20.05 7.89
N GLY A 149 3.30 -20.15 8.17
CA GLY A 149 2.75 -20.12 9.53
C GLY A 149 2.77 -18.72 10.14
N LEU A 150 2.01 -18.50 11.22
CA LEU A 150 2.00 -17.26 11.98
C LEU A 150 3.16 -17.26 12.99
N TRP A 151 3.92 -16.18 13.06
CA TRP A 151 4.93 -15.97 14.09
C TRP A 151 4.58 -14.73 14.89
N LEU A 152 4.37 -14.89 16.20
CA LEU A 152 4.16 -13.82 17.16
C LEU A 152 5.29 -13.84 18.16
N ARG A 153 5.55 -12.69 18.78
CA ARG A 153 6.46 -12.56 19.91
C ARG A 153 5.76 -11.79 21.00
N GLN A 154 5.85 -12.29 22.22
CA GLN A 154 5.37 -11.63 23.42
C GLN A 154 6.49 -11.62 24.45
N GLY A 155 6.54 -10.61 25.31
CA GLY A 155 7.55 -10.58 26.36
C GLY A 155 7.28 -9.47 27.36
N ASP A 156 7.80 -9.68 28.57
CA ASP A 156 7.83 -8.71 29.64
C ASP A 156 9.29 -8.54 30.12
N LYS A 157 9.53 -7.81 31.20
CA LYS A 157 10.86 -7.61 31.80
C LYS A 157 11.53 -8.92 32.24
N ASP A 158 10.74 -9.96 32.49
CA ASP A 158 11.21 -11.22 33.06
C ASP A 158 11.56 -12.30 32.01
N GLY A 159 11.22 -12.09 30.73
CA GLY A 159 11.49 -13.07 29.67
C GLY A 159 10.76 -12.80 28.35
N GLN A 160 11.09 -13.59 27.33
CA GLN A 160 10.55 -13.45 25.98
C GLN A 160 9.98 -14.78 25.49
N THR A 161 8.81 -14.79 24.86
CA THR A 161 8.20 -15.98 24.28
C THR A 161 7.93 -15.77 22.79
N VAL A 162 8.42 -16.70 21.97
CA VAL A 162 8.13 -16.78 20.54
C VAL A 162 7.00 -17.78 20.35
N ILE A 163 5.95 -17.37 19.64
CA ILE A 163 4.78 -18.19 19.34
C ILE A 163 4.75 -18.44 17.85
N ARG A 164 4.71 -19.70 17.45
CA ARG A 164 4.50 -20.12 16.07
C ARG A 164 3.17 -20.84 15.97
N ALA A 165 2.30 -20.49 15.03
CA ALA A 165 1.11 -21.26 14.73
C ALA A 165 1.11 -21.74 13.28
N ALA A 166 0.74 -22.99 13.04
CA ALA A 166 0.59 -23.51 11.68
C ALA A 166 -0.59 -22.84 10.96
N ARG A 167 -1.65 -22.50 11.69
CA ARG A 167 -2.84 -21.80 11.17
C ARG A 167 -3.39 -20.82 12.20
N ALA A 168 -4.02 -19.76 11.72
CA ALA A 168 -4.75 -18.78 12.52
C ALA A 168 -6.14 -18.57 11.93
N GLY A 169 -7.15 -18.43 12.80
CA GLY A 169 -8.49 -18.04 12.41
C GLY A 169 -8.52 -16.59 11.93
N LEU A 170 -9.51 -16.26 11.09
CA LEU A 170 -9.67 -14.95 10.45
C LEU A 170 -9.76 -13.79 11.45
N ASP A 171 -10.23 -14.07 12.67
CA ASP A 171 -10.40 -13.09 13.73
C ASP A 171 -9.14 -12.94 14.62
N GLY A 172 -8.07 -13.70 14.36
CA GLY A 172 -6.81 -13.68 15.12
C GLY A 172 -6.89 -14.26 16.54
N THR A 173 -8.05 -14.77 16.95
CA THR A 173 -8.33 -15.28 18.30
C THR A 173 -8.12 -16.78 18.46
N GLU A 174 -8.18 -17.57 17.40
CA GLU A 174 -7.93 -19.01 17.45
C GLU A 174 -6.72 -19.38 16.60
N LEU A 175 -5.80 -20.13 17.17
CA LEU A 175 -4.59 -20.62 16.53
C LEU A 175 -4.61 -22.15 16.54
N SER A 176 -4.07 -22.79 15.51
CA SER A 176 -3.97 -24.25 15.41
C SER A 176 -2.55 -24.69 15.08
N GLY A 177 -2.12 -25.80 15.70
CA GLY A 177 -0.74 -26.30 15.62
C GLY A 177 0.24 -25.26 16.13
N VAL A 178 0.12 -24.92 17.42
CA VAL A 178 0.81 -23.79 18.04
C VAL A 178 2.02 -24.28 18.84
N SER A 179 3.11 -23.55 18.77
CA SER A 179 4.32 -23.78 19.56
C SER A 179 4.72 -22.49 20.26
N PHE A 180 4.86 -22.54 21.58
CA PHE A 180 5.38 -21.46 22.41
C PHE A 180 6.80 -21.84 22.84
N LEU A 181 7.78 -21.01 22.53
CA LEU A 181 9.16 -21.17 22.97
C LEU A 181 9.54 -19.97 23.84
N SER A 182 9.71 -20.20 25.13
CA SER A 182 10.08 -19.14 26.08
C SER A 182 11.58 -19.13 26.31
N PHE A 183 12.12 -17.93 26.46
CA PHE A 183 13.52 -17.62 26.69
C PHE A 183 13.66 -16.85 28.00
N ASP A 184 14.72 -17.12 28.74
CA ASP A 184 15.09 -16.38 29.94
C ASP A 184 15.72 -15.00 29.62
N GLN A 185 16.19 -14.31 30.65
CA GLN A 185 16.83 -12.99 30.52
C GLN A 185 18.19 -13.04 29.81
N ASP A 186 18.87 -14.20 29.84
CA ASP A 186 20.16 -14.44 29.18
C ASP A 186 19.99 -14.90 27.73
N GLY A 187 18.75 -15.06 27.26
CA GLY A 187 18.40 -15.46 25.90
C GLY A 187 18.45 -16.97 25.66
N LEU A 188 18.55 -17.78 26.71
CA LEU A 188 18.55 -19.23 26.64
C LEU A 188 17.10 -19.77 26.63
N PRO A 189 16.79 -20.84 25.87
CA PRO A 189 15.47 -21.45 25.89
C PRO A 189 15.15 -22.05 27.26
N ALA A 190 14.10 -21.56 27.91
CA ALA A 190 13.66 -22.01 29.23
C ALA A 190 12.63 -23.15 29.14
N GLN A 191 11.65 -23.02 28.24
CA GLN A 191 10.58 -24.01 28.06
C GLN A 191 10.00 -23.98 26.64
N ARG A 192 9.53 -25.13 26.17
CA ARG A 192 8.76 -25.27 24.92
C ARG A 192 7.39 -25.85 25.25
N ILE A 193 6.35 -25.31 24.64
CA ILE A 193 4.99 -25.85 24.70
C ILE A 193 4.54 -26.06 23.27
N GLU A 194 4.00 -27.23 22.96
CA GLU A 194 3.30 -27.48 21.69
C GLU A 194 1.87 -27.86 21.98
N ALA A 195 0.95 -27.38 21.15
CA ALA A 195 -0.46 -27.62 21.35
C ALA A 195 -1.23 -27.71 20.04
N ALA A 196 -2.34 -28.46 20.09
CA ALA A 196 -3.24 -28.58 18.95
C ALA A 196 -3.97 -27.26 18.67
N ARG A 197 -4.47 -26.58 19.72
CA ARG A 197 -5.21 -25.31 19.60
C ARG A 197 -4.83 -24.32 20.69
N ALA A 198 -4.89 -23.03 20.37
CA ALA A 198 -4.81 -21.96 21.36
C ALA A 198 -5.88 -20.89 21.06
N ARG A 199 -6.66 -20.50 22.07
CA ARG A 199 -7.67 -19.45 22.01
C ARG A 199 -7.23 -18.26 22.86
N LEU A 200 -7.26 -17.07 22.28
CA LEU A 200 -6.97 -15.83 22.98
C LEU A 200 -8.18 -15.41 23.82
N THR A 201 -8.00 -15.36 25.13
CA THR A 201 -8.94 -14.76 26.07
C THR A 201 -8.31 -13.49 26.69
N PRO A 202 -9.09 -12.60 27.33
CA PRO A 202 -8.54 -11.37 27.89
C PRO A 202 -7.42 -11.66 28.91
N GLY A 203 -6.17 -11.39 28.53
CA GLY A 203 -4.97 -11.56 29.37
C GLY A 203 -4.32 -12.96 29.34
N ALA A 204 -4.87 -13.92 28.58
CA ALA A 204 -4.30 -15.27 28.51
C ALA A 204 -4.55 -15.98 27.16
N TRP A 205 -3.69 -16.94 26.84
CA TRP A 205 -3.94 -17.99 25.88
C TRP A 205 -4.49 -19.20 26.62
N GLU A 206 -5.69 -19.63 26.28
CA GLU A 206 -6.22 -20.93 26.65
C GLU A 206 -5.79 -21.94 25.59
N VAL A 207 -4.94 -22.87 25.99
CA VAL A 207 -4.27 -23.81 25.11
C VAL A 207 -4.82 -25.21 25.36
N GLU A 208 -5.23 -25.91 24.31
CA GLU A 208 -5.82 -27.24 24.37
C GLU A 208 -4.87 -28.29 23.78
N ASP A 209 -4.85 -29.47 24.40
CA ASP A 209 -3.99 -30.61 24.06
C ASP A 209 -2.52 -30.19 23.94
N ALA A 210 -1.99 -29.69 25.06
CA ALA A 210 -0.65 -29.13 25.14
C ALA A 210 0.35 -30.13 25.73
N LYS A 211 1.55 -30.19 25.18
CA LYS A 211 2.72 -30.86 25.78
C LYS A 211 3.77 -29.82 26.12
N LEU A 212 4.21 -29.81 27.37
CA LEU A 212 5.21 -28.87 27.90
C LEU A 212 6.52 -29.59 28.15
N TRP A 213 7.62 -29.04 27.62
CA TRP A 213 8.99 -29.48 27.84
C TRP A 213 9.77 -28.42 28.65
N PRO A 214 10.24 -28.73 29.86
CA PRO A 214 11.18 -27.89 30.59
C PRO A 214 12.58 -28.05 29.97
N LEU A 215 13.17 -26.97 29.45
CA LEU A 215 14.45 -27.02 28.73
C LEU A 215 15.66 -26.63 29.59
N GLN A 216 15.46 -25.87 30.67
CA GLN A 216 16.55 -25.42 31.56
C GLN A 216 16.82 -26.36 32.72
N ASP A 217 15.77 -26.88 33.36
CA ASP A 217 15.88 -27.62 34.61
C ASP A 217 15.85 -29.16 34.43
N SER A 218 16.11 -29.66 33.22
CA SER A 218 16.01 -31.08 32.89
C SER A 218 17.20 -31.59 32.08
N ASP A 219 17.83 -32.67 32.57
CA ASP A 219 18.84 -33.43 31.82
C ASP A 219 18.25 -34.16 30.60
N ASN A 220 16.94 -34.43 30.61
CA ASN A 220 16.22 -35.03 29.48
C ASN A 220 14.79 -34.46 29.38
N PRO A 221 14.62 -33.36 28.62
CA PRO A 221 13.34 -32.67 28.51
C PRO A 221 12.18 -33.54 28.04
N GLU A 222 12.43 -34.60 27.26
CA GLU A 222 11.38 -35.50 26.77
C GLU A 222 10.82 -36.40 27.88
N ARG A 223 11.68 -36.84 28.81
CA ARG A 223 11.26 -37.65 29.96
C ARG A 223 10.44 -36.82 30.94
N ASP A 224 10.82 -35.57 31.13
CA ASP A 224 10.23 -34.67 32.12
C ASP A 224 9.10 -33.81 31.52
N ALA A 225 8.68 -34.13 30.29
CA ALA A 225 7.57 -33.48 29.61
C ALA A 225 6.22 -33.85 30.22
N HIS A 226 5.31 -32.89 30.28
CA HIS A 226 3.97 -33.07 30.84
C HIS A 226 2.89 -32.71 29.82
N GLU A 227 1.86 -33.54 29.72
CA GLU A 227 0.71 -33.31 28.87
C GLU A 227 -0.44 -32.67 29.68
N TYR A 228 -1.06 -31.66 29.10
CA TYR A 228 -2.15 -30.89 29.67
C TYR A 228 -3.31 -30.88 28.66
N GLN A 229 -4.51 -31.24 29.12
CA GLN A 229 -5.72 -31.07 28.29
C GLN A 229 -6.07 -29.60 28.09
N THR A 230 -5.86 -28.77 29.13
CA THR A 230 -6.04 -27.33 29.06
C THR A 230 -4.96 -26.64 29.89
N LEU A 231 -4.32 -25.62 29.32
CA LEU A 231 -3.28 -24.83 29.96
C LEU A 231 -3.53 -23.34 29.69
N SER A 232 -3.42 -22.50 30.71
CA SER A 232 -3.53 -21.04 30.55
C SER A 232 -2.15 -20.40 30.57
N ILE A 233 -1.80 -19.68 29.52
CA ILE A 233 -0.53 -18.95 29.38
C ILE A 233 -0.81 -17.46 29.39
N ALA A 234 -0.26 -16.72 30.34
CA ALA A 234 -0.45 -15.27 30.40
C ALA A 234 0.05 -14.58 29.11
N THR A 235 -0.71 -13.61 28.63
CA THR A 235 -0.32 -12.82 27.45
C THR A 235 -0.78 -11.37 27.57
N ASN A 236 0.08 -10.47 27.12
CA ASN A 236 -0.26 -9.06 26.90
C ASN A 236 -0.72 -8.81 25.45
N LEU A 237 -0.76 -9.86 24.61
CA LEU A 237 -1.22 -9.76 23.23
C LEU A 237 -2.73 -9.55 23.21
N THR A 238 -3.15 -8.58 22.42
CA THR A 238 -4.56 -8.32 22.16
C THR A 238 -4.94 -8.84 20.78
N GLN A 239 -6.22 -9.16 20.58
CA GLN A 239 -6.75 -9.59 19.28
C GLN A 239 -6.34 -8.62 18.16
N ASN A 240 -6.46 -7.31 18.42
CA ASN A 240 -6.05 -6.28 17.47
C ASN A 240 -4.56 -6.39 17.12
N GLN A 241 -3.66 -6.65 18.07
CA GLN A 241 -2.22 -6.80 17.79
C GLN A 241 -1.88 -8.03 16.94
N ILE A 242 -2.63 -9.12 17.10
CA ILE A 242 -2.45 -10.35 16.31
C ILE A 242 -2.96 -10.12 14.88
N VAL A 243 -4.16 -9.55 14.73
CA VAL A 243 -4.72 -9.14 13.44
C VAL A 243 -3.81 -8.11 12.74
N ASP A 244 -3.24 -7.17 13.50
CA ASP A 244 -2.30 -6.15 13.06
C ASP A 244 -0.95 -6.74 12.57
N SER A 245 -0.54 -7.90 13.09
CA SER A 245 0.67 -8.61 12.64
C SER A 245 0.54 -9.20 11.23
N PHE A 246 -0.69 -9.31 10.70
CA PHE A 246 -0.99 -9.74 9.33
C PHE A 246 -1.08 -8.58 8.32
N GLY A 247 -1.11 -7.32 8.76
CA GLY A 247 -1.49 -6.20 7.91
C GLY A 247 -0.41 -5.81 6.90
N ILE A 248 -0.70 -5.95 5.60
CA ILE A 248 0.03 -5.23 4.56
C ILE A 248 -0.13 -3.72 4.88
N PRO A 249 0.94 -2.88 4.85
CA PRO A 249 0.83 -1.47 5.21
C PRO A 249 -0.27 -0.68 4.47
N SER A 250 -0.64 -1.12 3.26
CA SER A 250 -1.70 -0.53 2.44
C SER A 250 -3.12 -0.80 2.95
N ALA A 251 -3.32 -1.80 3.82
CA ALA A 251 -4.62 -2.13 4.40
C ALA A 251 -4.94 -1.31 5.67
N ILE A 252 -3.99 -0.50 6.14
CA ILE A 252 -4.15 0.35 7.31
C ILE A 252 -4.41 1.79 6.84
N PRO A 253 -5.51 2.43 7.28
CA PRO A 253 -5.77 3.83 6.95
C PRO A 253 -4.60 4.72 7.38
N ILE A 254 -4.22 5.68 6.52
CA ILE A 254 -3.07 6.55 6.77
C ILE A 254 -3.11 7.27 8.14
N TRP A 255 -4.32 7.59 8.63
CA TRP A 255 -4.53 8.29 9.89
C TRP A 255 -4.22 7.41 11.11
N GLU A 256 -4.37 6.10 10.98
CA GLU A 256 -4.11 5.13 12.06
C GLU A 256 -2.67 4.61 12.03
N LEU A 257 -2.01 4.72 10.88
CA LEU A 257 -0.68 4.18 10.62
C LEU A 257 0.42 4.69 11.58
N PRO A 258 0.50 5.99 11.96
CA PRO A 258 1.48 6.46 12.95
C PRO A 258 1.30 5.82 14.33
N GLY A 259 0.05 5.69 14.78
CA GLY A 259 -0.28 5.05 16.06
C GLY A 259 0.05 3.55 16.03
N PHE A 260 -0.19 2.91 14.89
CA PHE A 260 0.17 1.52 14.64
C PHE A 260 1.69 1.29 14.68
N ILE A 261 2.46 2.13 13.99
CA ILE A 261 3.95 2.12 14.03
C ILE A 261 4.45 2.24 15.47
N ALA A 262 3.91 3.18 16.25
CA ALA A 262 4.31 3.38 17.65
C ALA A 262 3.93 2.20 18.57
N ARG A 263 2.90 1.42 18.24
CA ARG A 263 2.56 0.17 18.97
C ARG A 263 3.55 -0.94 18.65
N LEU A 264 3.87 -1.15 17.37
CA LEU A 264 4.87 -2.13 16.93
C LEU A 264 6.25 -1.87 17.54
N GLU A 265 6.72 -0.63 17.48
CA GLU A 265 8.04 -0.27 18.02
C GLU A 265 8.09 -0.45 19.56
N ARG A 266 7.01 -0.11 20.28
CA ARG A 266 6.92 -0.36 21.74
C ARG A 266 6.88 -1.85 22.09
N ALA A 267 6.31 -2.67 21.23
CA ALA A 267 6.29 -4.13 21.38
C ALA A 267 7.61 -4.79 20.95
N GLY A 268 8.63 -4.01 20.56
CA GLY A 268 9.94 -4.51 20.15
C GLY A 268 10.03 -5.02 18.71
N PHE A 269 9.00 -4.79 17.89
CA PHE A 269 8.99 -5.16 16.48
C PHE A 269 9.55 -4.06 15.58
N SER A 270 10.11 -4.47 14.44
CA SER A 270 10.52 -3.55 13.38
C SER A 270 9.31 -3.02 12.62
N ALA A 271 8.99 -1.74 12.79
CA ALA A 271 7.96 -1.06 12.01
C ALA A 271 8.51 -0.47 10.68
N ARG A 272 9.65 -0.94 10.18
CA ARG A 272 10.36 -0.32 9.06
C ARG A 272 9.52 -0.24 7.78
N GLN A 273 8.87 -1.34 7.40
CA GLN A 273 8.03 -1.39 6.20
C GLN A 273 6.90 -0.36 6.27
N HIS A 274 6.22 -0.30 7.42
CA HIS A 274 5.15 0.65 7.71
C HIS A 274 5.63 2.11 7.68
N ARG A 275 6.83 2.38 8.20
CA ARG A 275 7.44 3.72 8.16
C ARG A 275 7.80 4.15 6.74
N VAL A 276 8.34 3.24 5.92
CA VAL A 276 8.62 3.52 4.50
C VAL A 276 7.32 3.81 3.78
N TRP A 277 6.30 2.97 3.95
CA TRP A 277 4.97 3.18 3.36
C TRP A 277 4.37 4.53 3.76
N PHE A 278 4.39 4.87 5.05
CA PHE A 278 3.91 6.17 5.53
C PHE A 278 4.61 7.35 4.83
N GLN A 279 5.94 7.30 4.70
CA GLN A 279 6.70 8.36 4.03
C GLN A 279 6.43 8.40 2.52
N MET A 280 6.30 7.25 1.87
CA MET A 280 5.96 7.12 0.46
C MET A 280 4.59 7.72 0.13
N GLU A 281 3.66 7.61 1.09
CA GLU A 281 2.34 8.18 1.02
C GLU A 281 2.37 9.70 1.20
N MET A 282 3.11 10.21 2.19
CA MET A 282 3.31 11.64 2.38
C MET A 282 4.02 12.30 1.18
N ALA A 283 4.86 11.55 0.46
CA ALA A 283 5.53 12.02 -0.74
C ALA A 283 4.67 11.96 -2.02
N LEU A 284 3.48 11.34 -1.97
CA LEU A 284 2.59 11.19 -3.13
C LEU A 284 2.17 12.53 -3.76
N PRO A 285 1.78 13.58 -3.02
CA PRO A 285 1.44 14.88 -3.61
C PRO A 285 2.57 15.47 -4.46
N LEU A 286 3.82 15.35 -3.99
CA LEU A 286 5.00 15.79 -4.72
C LEU A 286 5.23 14.94 -5.97
N LEU A 287 5.03 13.62 -5.89
CA LEU A 287 5.14 12.74 -7.04
C LEU A 287 4.13 13.10 -8.14
N LEU A 288 2.87 13.37 -7.79
CA LEU A 288 1.85 13.75 -8.77
C LEU A 288 2.15 15.11 -9.40
N ALA A 289 2.62 16.08 -8.61
CA ALA A 289 3.12 17.35 -9.11
C ALA A 289 4.26 17.14 -10.13
N ALA A 290 5.22 16.27 -9.81
CA ALA A 290 6.32 15.90 -10.69
C ALA A 290 5.83 15.26 -12.00
N MET A 291 4.81 14.39 -11.97
CA MET A 291 4.23 13.81 -13.18
C MET A 291 3.66 14.87 -14.14
N VAL A 292 3.07 15.94 -13.61
CA VAL A 292 2.63 17.07 -14.43
C VAL A 292 3.82 17.83 -15.01
N LEU A 293 4.88 18.08 -14.24
CA LEU A 293 6.10 18.72 -14.74
C LEU A 293 6.76 17.91 -15.87
N VAL A 294 6.82 16.58 -15.73
CA VAL A 294 7.26 15.67 -16.79
C VAL A 294 6.41 15.86 -18.03
N SER A 295 5.08 15.80 -17.89
CA SER A 295 4.18 15.96 -19.05
C SER A 295 4.39 17.31 -19.76
N ALA A 296 4.51 18.40 -19.00
CA ALA A 296 4.74 19.74 -19.54
C ALA A 296 6.05 19.81 -20.34
N SER A 297 7.14 19.25 -19.79
CA SER A 297 8.48 19.31 -20.38
C SER A 297 8.57 18.72 -21.79
N PHE A 298 7.78 17.68 -22.07
CA PHE A 298 7.77 17.00 -23.36
C PHE A 298 6.65 17.47 -24.29
N THR A 299 5.51 17.91 -23.76
CA THR A 299 4.29 18.12 -24.57
C THR A 299 3.86 19.58 -24.73
N MET A 300 4.45 20.52 -24.00
CA MET A 300 4.10 21.95 -24.08
C MET A 300 4.67 22.68 -25.32
N ARG A 301 5.26 21.96 -26.27
CA ARG A 301 5.82 22.52 -27.51
C ARG A 301 4.72 22.79 -28.56
N PRO A 302 4.86 23.83 -29.40
CA PRO A 302 3.86 24.12 -30.43
C PRO A 302 3.67 22.93 -31.39
N ALA A 303 2.42 22.57 -31.68
CA ALA A 303 2.07 21.39 -32.48
C ALA A 303 2.66 21.42 -33.92
N ARG A 304 2.99 22.61 -34.44
CA ARG A 304 3.60 22.81 -35.75
C ARG A 304 5.02 22.24 -35.91
N PHE A 305 5.72 21.97 -34.81
CA PHE A 305 7.06 21.38 -34.85
C PHE A 305 7.06 19.87 -35.16
N GLY A 306 5.89 19.25 -35.34
CA GLY A 306 5.75 17.82 -35.60
C GLY A 306 6.15 16.95 -34.40
N ARG A 307 6.17 15.62 -34.58
CA ARG A 307 6.65 14.63 -33.59
C ARG A 307 5.89 14.59 -32.25
N THR A 308 4.66 15.11 -32.17
CA THR A 308 3.83 15.05 -30.95
C THR A 308 3.70 13.62 -30.41
N GLY A 309 3.47 12.63 -31.28
CA GLY A 309 3.38 11.22 -30.88
C GLY A 309 4.65 10.69 -30.21
N LEU A 310 5.83 11.06 -30.71
CA LEU A 310 7.12 10.66 -30.13
C LEU A 310 7.31 11.28 -28.74
N MET A 311 6.93 12.54 -28.56
CA MET A 311 7.02 13.23 -27.27
C MET A 311 6.06 12.64 -26.22
N VAL A 312 4.87 12.19 -26.64
CA VAL A 312 3.96 11.44 -25.77
C VAL A 312 4.62 10.17 -25.28
N VAL A 313 5.22 9.40 -26.19
CA VAL A 313 5.94 8.16 -25.82
C VAL A 313 7.08 8.47 -24.84
N TYR A 314 7.87 9.52 -25.06
CA TYR A 314 8.92 9.92 -24.12
C TYR A 314 8.39 10.32 -22.75
N ALA A 315 7.29 11.09 -22.69
CA ALA A 315 6.66 11.45 -21.42
C ALA A 315 6.19 10.21 -20.65
N LEU A 316 5.52 9.28 -21.35
CA LEU A 316 5.03 8.04 -20.74
C LEU A 316 6.16 7.11 -20.29
N LEU A 317 7.20 6.93 -21.12
CA LEU A 317 8.37 6.14 -20.75
C LEU A 317 9.08 6.73 -19.53
N LEU A 318 9.23 8.06 -19.45
CA LEU A 318 9.83 8.70 -18.30
C LEU A 318 8.96 8.57 -17.05
N GLY A 319 7.64 8.79 -17.16
CA GLY A 319 6.70 8.57 -16.05
C GLY A 319 6.72 7.14 -15.53
N PHE A 320 6.72 6.16 -16.43
CA PHE A 320 6.82 4.75 -16.07
C PHE A 320 8.18 4.41 -15.42
N SER A 321 9.28 4.95 -15.95
CA SER A 321 10.62 4.77 -15.38
C SER A 321 10.70 5.35 -13.96
N LEU A 322 10.13 6.53 -13.74
CA LEU A 322 10.07 7.16 -12.41
C LEU A 322 9.21 6.36 -11.43
N TYR A 323 8.08 5.80 -11.89
CA TYR A 323 7.27 4.89 -11.10
C TYR A 323 8.05 3.62 -10.71
N PHE A 324 8.81 3.04 -11.66
CA PHE A 324 9.68 1.90 -11.38
C PHE A 324 10.78 2.24 -10.37
N ILE A 325 11.48 3.36 -10.55
CA ILE A 325 12.52 3.85 -9.63
C ILE A 325 11.93 4.07 -8.22
N ARG A 326 10.72 4.63 -8.13
CA ARG A 326 9.99 4.78 -6.85
C ARG A 326 9.77 3.43 -6.17
N ASN A 327 9.25 2.44 -6.88
CA ASN A 327 8.99 1.12 -6.29
C ASN A 327 10.29 0.39 -5.92
N PHE A 328 11.32 0.53 -6.73
CA PHE A 328 12.63 -0.02 -6.43
C PHE A 328 13.23 0.62 -5.16
N ALA A 329 13.16 1.95 -5.04
CA ALA A 329 13.58 2.68 -3.86
C ALA A 329 12.80 2.27 -2.61
N GLN A 330 11.48 2.03 -2.73
CA GLN A 330 10.65 1.50 -1.65
C GLN A 330 11.20 0.17 -1.13
N ILE A 331 11.44 -0.80 -2.02
CA ILE A 331 11.95 -2.13 -1.65
C ILE A 331 13.32 -2.02 -0.96
N LEU A 332 14.21 -1.17 -1.47
CA LEU A 332 15.51 -0.90 -0.83
C LEU A 332 15.35 -0.28 0.57
N GLY A 333 14.39 0.63 0.73
CA GLY A 333 14.06 1.27 2.01
C GLY A 333 13.49 0.27 3.02
N GLU A 334 12.57 -0.59 2.60
CA GLU A 334 11.94 -1.63 3.42
C GLU A 334 12.97 -2.65 3.91
N ASN A 335 13.90 -3.06 3.04
CA ASN A 335 14.91 -4.09 3.31
C ASN A 335 16.13 -3.62 4.13
N GLY A 336 16.22 -2.36 4.54
CA GLY A 336 17.39 -1.91 5.30
C GLY A 336 18.43 -1.12 4.52
N GLN A 337 18.45 -1.27 3.20
CA GLN A 337 19.61 -0.93 2.35
C GLN A 337 19.83 0.58 2.21
N ILE A 338 18.76 1.37 2.19
CA ILE A 338 18.83 2.83 2.15
C ILE A 338 17.97 3.46 3.27
N PRO A 339 18.27 4.71 3.67
CA PRO A 339 17.45 5.43 4.64
C PRO A 339 16.01 5.63 4.17
N ILE A 340 15.07 5.53 5.11
CA ILE A 340 13.61 5.63 4.87
C ILE A 340 13.24 6.93 4.12
N PHE A 341 13.81 8.07 4.54
CA PHE A 341 13.55 9.35 3.89
C PHE A 341 14.03 9.39 2.44
N LEU A 342 15.20 8.82 2.15
CA LEU A 342 15.76 8.81 0.81
C LEU A 342 14.95 7.90 -0.11
N ALA A 343 14.50 6.74 0.40
CA ALA A 343 13.63 5.83 -0.33
C ALA A 343 12.33 6.52 -0.77
N ALA A 344 11.70 7.27 0.15
CA ALA A 344 10.41 7.89 -0.09
C ALA A 344 10.46 9.20 -0.89
N TRP A 345 11.37 10.09 -0.53
CA TRP A 345 11.40 11.45 -1.08
C TRP A 345 12.39 11.61 -2.23
N GLY A 346 13.41 10.74 -2.33
CA GLY A 346 14.43 10.82 -3.38
C GLY A 346 13.83 10.79 -4.79
N PRO A 347 13.04 9.76 -5.16
CA PRO A 347 12.47 9.67 -6.50
C PRO A 347 11.50 10.82 -6.84
N PRO A 348 10.53 11.21 -5.99
CA PRO A 348 9.66 12.36 -6.26
C PRO A 348 10.41 13.70 -6.38
N VAL A 349 11.43 13.94 -5.55
CA VAL A 349 12.24 15.17 -5.63
C VAL A 349 13.04 15.21 -6.93
N ALA A 350 13.70 14.11 -7.31
CA ALA A 350 14.40 14.03 -8.59
C ALA A 350 13.44 14.23 -9.78
N ALA A 351 12.26 13.61 -9.70
CA ALA A 351 11.21 13.74 -10.69
C ALA A 351 10.66 15.17 -10.81
N ALA A 352 10.71 15.98 -9.75
CA ALA A 352 10.30 17.37 -9.80
C ALA A 352 11.40 18.29 -10.35
N LEU A 353 12.66 18.06 -9.92
CA LEU A 353 13.79 18.92 -10.27
C LEU A 353 14.26 18.74 -11.72
N LEU A 354 14.35 17.51 -12.23
CA LEU A 354 14.85 17.26 -13.60
C LEU A 354 13.97 17.93 -14.68
N PRO A 355 12.64 17.78 -14.69
CA PRO A 355 11.80 18.41 -15.71
C PRO A 355 11.67 19.92 -15.48
N LEU A 356 11.71 20.39 -14.22
CA LEU A 356 11.77 21.82 -13.93
C LEU A 356 13.01 22.47 -14.54
N GLY A 357 14.18 21.83 -14.42
CA GLY A 357 15.42 22.30 -15.06
C GLY A 357 15.31 22.34 -16.59
N LEU A 358 14.69 21.32 -17.20
CA LEU A 358 14.42 21.30 -18.64
C LEU A 358 13.46 22.40 -19.08
N LEU A 359 12.44 22.72 -18.27
CA LEU A 359 11.49 23.79 -18.57
C LEU A 359 12.14 25.17 -18.48
N LEU A 360 12.94 25.43 -17.45
CA LEU A 360 13.66 26.69 -17.29
C LEU A 360 14.65 26.92 -18.45
N HIS A 361 15.40 25.89 -18.84
CA HIS A 361 16.29 25.97 -19.99
C HIS A 361 15.56 26.25 -21.32
N GLN A 362 14.30 25.82 -21.46
CA GLN A 362 13.46 26.10 -22.63
C GLN A 362 12.78 27.48 -22.60
N GLU A 363 12.79 28.18 -21.47
CA GLU A 363 12.28 29.57 -21.38
C GLU A 363 13.37 30.60 -21.64
N ASP A 364 14.61 30.33 -21.22
CA ASP A 364 15.74 31.27 -21.34
C ASP A 364 16.44 31.22 -22.72
N GLY A 365 16.21 30.18 -23.52
CA GLY A 365 16.76 30.00 -24.88
C GLY A 365 15.69 30.03 -25.96
#